data_AF-A0A7Y0Q148-F1
#
_entry.id   AF-A0A7Y0Q148-F1
#
_cell.length_a   1.000
_cell.length_b   1.000
_cell.length_c   1.000
_cell.angle_alpha   90.00
_cell.angle_beta   90.00
_cell.angle_gamma   90.00
#
_symmetry.space_group_name_H-M   'P 1'
#
loop_
_entity.id
_entity.type
_entity.pdbx_description
1 polymer ?
#
loop_
_entity_poly.entity_id
_entity_poly.type
_entity_poly.pdbx_seq_one_letter_code
_entity_poly.pdbx_strand_id
1 'polypeptide(L)'
;MRARSTHAPGWIRILGSVMIVMLPVVAASLLHASRASWPTPLVFVLTFLVVGLAAQLGLIVRRWGNINIGRLLFDALLLAVSGLIAWAVVDIAMHRGGGPVDPSLVAIIMAYILAIWSGQHP
;
A
#
# COMPACT_ATOMS: atom_id res chain seq x y z
N MET A 1 -12.14 -38.13 4.74
CA MET A 1 -11.74 -36.77 5.14
C MET A 1 -12.06 -35.82 4.00
N ARG A 2 -13.11 -34.98 4.12
CA ARG A 2 -13.48 -34.01 3.07
C ARG A 2 -12.49 -32.84 3.14
N ALA A 3 -11.71 -32.66 2.08
CA ALA A 3 -10.90 -31.46 1.88
C ALA A 3 -11.83 -30.24 1.93
N ARG A 4 -11.77 -29.46 3.01
CA ARG A 4 -12.47 -28.17 3.08
C ARG A 4 -11.85 -27.31 1.99
N SER A 5 -12.65 -26.89 1.02
CA SER A 5 -12.23 -25.92 0.02
C SER A 5 -11.63 -24.71 0.74
N THR A 6 -10.34 -24.48 0.55
CA THR A 6 -9.55 -23.40 1.16
C THR A 6 -9.91 -22.02 0.61
N HIS A 7 -11.00 -21.90 -0.15
CA HIS A 7 -11.46 -20.66 -0.75
C HIS A 7 -12.44 -19.94 0.15
N ALA A 8 -12.21 -18.65 0.35
CA ALA A 8 -13.16 -17.77 1.01
C ALA A 8 -14.53 -17.81 0.31
N PRO A 9 -15.65 -17.74 1.05
CA PRO A 9 -16.99 -17.51 0.51
C PRO A 9 -16.99 -16.39 -0.54
N GLY A 10 -17.81 -16.51 -1.58
CA GLY A 10 -17.82 -15.55 -2.71
C GLY A 10 -17.98 -14.09 -2.28
N TRP A 11 -18.81 -13.82 -1.27
CA TRP A 11 -19.00 -12.47 -0.73
C TRP A 11 -17.75 -11.91 -0.02
N ILE A 12 -16.96 -12.75 0.66
CA ILE A 12 -15.69 -12.35 1.29
C ILE A 12 -14.66 -11.97 0.21
N ARG A 13 -14.66 -12.67 -0.92
CA ARG A 13 -13.77 -12.32 -2.05
C ARG A 13 -14.14 -10.96 -2.64
N ILE A 14 -15.43 -10.66 -2.78
CA ILE A 14 -15.91 -9.35 -3.25
C ILE A 14 -15.50 -8.27 -2.26
N LEU A 15 -15.77 -8.48 -0.96
CA LEU A 15 -15.38 -7.53 0.09
C LEU A 15 -13.87 -7.26 0.08
N GLY A 16 -13.05 -8.31 0.01
CA GLY A 16 -11.60 -8.18 -0.08
C GLY A 16 -11.15 -7.41 -1.32
N SER A 17 -11.75 -7.66 -2.50
CA SER A 17 -11.46 -6.88 -3.71
C SER A 17 -11.83 -5.40 -3.58
N VAL A 18 -12.99 -5.10 -2.99
CA VAL A 18 -13.40 -3.71 -2.72
C VAL A 18 -12.42 -3.05 -1.77
N MET A 19 -11.99 -3.75 -0.71
CA MET A 19 -11.01 -3.24 0.24
C MET A 19 -9.64 -2.99 -0.41
N ILE A 20 -9.14 -3.90 -1.27
CA ILE A 20 -7.86 -3.68 -1.98
C ILE A 20 -7.87 -2.36 -2.75
N VAL A 21 -9.01 -1.97 -3.33
CA VAL A 21 -9.13 -0.74 -4.13
C VAL A 21 -9.44 0.49 -3.27
N MET A 22 -10.42 0.39 -2.39
CA MET A 22 -10.94 1.54 -1.66
C MET A 22 -10.10 1.91 -0.44
N LEU A 23 -9.58 0.92 0.30
CA LEU A 23 -8.86 1.16 1.54
C LEU A 23 -7.59 2.00 1.32
N PRO A 24 -6.75 1.74 0.31
CA PRO A 24 -5.58 2.56 0.01
C PRO A 24 -5.94 4.02 -0.31
N VAL A 25 -7.02 4.25 -1.06
CA VAL A 25 -7.49 5.59 -1.42
C VAL A 25 -7.98 6.34 -0.18
N VAL A 26 -8.84 5.71 0.62
CA VAL A 26 -9.35 6.30 1.86
C VAL A 26 -8.20 6.60 2.83
N ALA A 27 -7.25 5.66 2.96
CA ALA A 27 -6.10 5.82 3.84
C ALA A 27 -5.19 6.98 3.39
N ALA A 28 -4.97 7.12 2.08
CA ALA A 28 -4.25 8.26 1.52
C ALA A 28 -4.98 9.59 1.80
N SER A 29 -6.30 9.65 1.60
CA SER A 29 -7.09 10.86 1.84
C SER A 29 -7.09 11.29 3.31
N LEU A 30 -7.24 10.33 4.24
CA LEU A 30 -7.22 10.60 5.67
C LEU A 30 -5.84 11.11 6.12
N LEU A 31 -4.77 10.47 5.64
CA LEU A 31 -3.41 10.89 5.98
C LEU A 31 -3.08 12.26 5.37
N HIS A 32 -3.59 12.54 4.17
CA HIS A 32 -3.47 13.85 3.53
C HIS A 32 -4.14 14.96 4.36
N ALA A 33 -5.28 14.67 4.99
CA ALA A 33 -5.97 15.63 5.85
C ALA A 33 -5.22 15.89 7.18
N SER A 34 -4.45 14.92 7.69
CA SER A 34 -3.79 15.00 9.01
C SER A 34 -2.36 15.53 9.00
N ARG A 35 -1.76 15.79 7.83
CA ARG A 35 -0.31 16.02 7.67
C ARG A 35 0.19 17.47 7.81
N ALA A 36 -0.66 18.41 8.22
CA ALA A 36 -0.38 19.85 8.16
C ALA A 36 0.89 20.30 8.92
N SER A 37 1.41 19.50 9.85
CA SER A 37 2.56 19.86 10.71
C SER A 37 3.72 18.85 10.67
N TRP A 38 3.69 17.88 9.76
CA TRP A 38 4.66 16.77 9.78
C TRP A 38 5.87 17.03 8.86
N PRO A 39 7.08 16.55 9.23
CA PRO A 39 8.23 16.59 8.34
C PRO A 39 7.95 15.92 7.00
N THR A 40 8.32 16.56 5.88
CA THR A 40 8.10 16.04 4.52
C THR A 40 8.59 14.61 4.29
N PRO A 41 9.80 14.17 4.70
CA PRO A 41 10.21 12.78 4.52
C PRO A 41 9.33 11.80 5.30
N LEU A 42 8.89 12.19 6.50
CA LEU A 42 8.01 11.37 7.33
C LEU A 42 6.64 11.19 6.67
N VAL A 43 6.09 12.25 6.08
CA VAL A 43 4.83 12.19 5.33
C VAL A 43 4.93 11.18 4.19
N PHE A 44 6.00 11.19 3.41
CA PHE A 44 6.19 10.23 2.32
C PHE A 44 6.25 8.79 2.84
N VAL A 45 7.10 8.52 3.84
CA VAL A 45 7.25 7.18 4.42
C VAL A 45 5.93 6.66 4.96
N LEU A 46 5.22 7.48 5.75
CA LEU A 46 3.94 7.09 6.33
C LEU A 46 2.86 6.91 5.26
N THR A 47 2.85 7.74 4.21
CA THR A 47 1.90 7.58 3.10
C THR A 47 2.10 6.23 2.42
N PHE A 48 3.33 5.86 2.09
CA PHE A 48 3.62 4.57 1.46
C PHE A 48 3.26 3.40 2.37
N LEU A 49 3.65 3.46 3.65
CA LEU A 49 3.34 2.41 4.62
C LEU A 49 1.84 2.22 4.80
N VAL A 50 1.10 3.29 5.09
CA VAL A 50 -0.33 3.21 5.39
C VAL A 50 -1.13 2.75 4.18
N VAL A 51 -0.85 3.31 3.00
CA VAL A 51 -1.53 2.95 1.74
C VAL A 51 -1.20 1.51 1.33
N GLY A 52 0.06 1.10 1.45
CA GLY A 52 0.47 -0.27 1.13
C GLY A 52 -0.11 -1.32 2.08
N LEU A 53 -0.06 -1.06 3.39
CA LEU A 53 -0.67 -1.95 4.40
C LEU A 53 -2.19 -2.04 4.24
N ALA A 54 -2.85 -0.95 3.84
CA ALA A 54 -4.27 -0.95 3.53
C ALA A 54 -4.61 -1.91 2.36
N ALA A 55 -3.77 -1.95 1.33
CA ALA A 55 -3.92 -2.90 0.23
C ALA A 55 -3.69 -4.35 0.70
N GLN A 56 -2.70 -4.58 1.57
CA GLN A 56 -2.43 -5.90 2.13
C GLN A 56 -3.57 -6.44 2.98
N LEU A 57 -4.22 -5.59 3.77
CA LEU A 57 -5.41 -5.97 4.52
C LEU A 57 -6.52 -6.48 3.59
N GLY A 58 -6.73 -5.82 2.44
CA GLY A 58 -7.67 -6.30 1.44
C GLY A 58 -7.31 -7.68 0.88
N LEU A 59 -6.03 -7.98 0.66
CA LEU A 59 -5.56 -9.31 0.23
C LEU A 59 -5.79 -10.39 1.30
N ILE A 60 -5.49 -10.06 2.56
CA ILE A 60 -5.72 -10.96 3.70
C ILE A 60 -7.20 -11.32 3.80
N VAL A 61 -8.09 -10.31 3.71
CA VAL A 61 -9.54 -10.52 3.72
C VAL A 61 -9.97 -11.36 2.52
N ARG A 62 -9.44 -11.07 1.32
CA ARG A 62 -9.73 -11.85 0.10
C ARG A 62 -9.22 -13.30 0.17
N ARG A 63 -8.36 -13.64 1.14
CA ARG A 63 -7.57 -14.88 1.22
C ARG A 63 -6.81 -15.14 -0.08
N TRP A 64 -6.21 -14.09 -0.64
CA TRP A 64 -5.45 -14.16 -1.88
C TRP A 64 -3.94 -14.07 -1.58
N GLY A 65 -3.20 -15.12 -1.95
CA GLY A 65 -1.80 -15.30 -1.57
C GLY A 65 -1.63 -15.83 -0.14
N ASN A 66 -0.43 -16.28 0.18
CA ASN A 66 -0.06 -16.73 1.52
C ASN A 66 0.72 -15.62 2.25
N ILE A 67 -0.02 -14.67 2.85
CA ILE A 67 0.59 -13.55 3.56
C ILE A 67 0.97 -14.02 4.97
N ASN A 68 2.25 -14.31 5.16
CA ASN A 68 2.83 -14.57 6.48
C ASN A 68 3.44 -13.28 7.07
N ILE A 69 3.75 -13.31 8.38
CA ILE A 69 4.30 -12.16 9.09
C ILE A 69 5.63 -11.67 8.48
N GLY A 70 6.48 -12.59 8.01
CA GLY A 70 7.77 -12.27 7.43
C GLY A 70 7.64 -11.47 6.13
N ARG A 71 6.69 -11.85 5.27
CA ARG A 71 6.38 -11.15 4.04
C ARG A 71 5.77 -9.78 4.30
N LEU A 72 4.88 -9.68 5.28
CA LEU A 72 4.28 -8.39 5.67
C LEU A 72 5.35 -7.41 6.18
N LEU A 73 6.32 -7.89 6.96
CA LEU A 73 7.46 -7.09 7.40
C LEU A 73 8.37 -6.68 6.23
N PHE A 74 8.67 -7.61 5.31
CA PHE A 74 9.45 -7.30 4.12
C PHE A 74 8.77 -6.25 3.24
N ASP A 75 7.47 -6.40 2.97
CA ASP A 75 6.70 -5.47 2.16
C ASP A 75 6.61 -4.10 2.86
N ALA A 76 6.46 -4.05 4.20
CA ALA A 76 6.51 -2.80 4.96
C ALA A 76 7.88 -2.11 4.86
N LEU A 77 8.98 -2.85 4.98
CA LEU A 77 10.33 -2.30 4.79
C LEU A 77 10.51 -1.74 3.38
N LEU A 78 10.07 -2.50 2.38
CA LEU A 78 10.14 -2.08 0.98
C LEU A 78 9.33 -0.79 0.73
N LEU A 79 8.13 -0.69 1.32
CA LEU A 79 7.29 0.51 1.25
C LEU A 79 7.96 1.72 1.93
N ALA A 80 8.55 1.53 3.11
CA ALA A 80 9.25 2.60 3.82
C ALA A 80 10.45 3.13 3.01
N VAL A 81 11.26 2.22 2.45
CA VAL A 81 12.39 2.58 1.58
C VAL A 81 11.89 3.27 0.31
N SER A 82 10.82 2.76 -0.30
CA SER A 82 10.22 3.39 -1.49
C SER A 82 9.70 4.79 -1.21
N GLY A 83 9.11 5.02 -0.02
CA GLY A 83 8.71 6.36 0.42
C GLY A 83 9.89 7.32 0.56
N LEU A 84 11.00 6.88 1.15
CA LEU A 84 12.23 7.67 1.24
C LEU A 84 12.82 8.01 -0.14
N ILE A 85 12.87 7.03 -1.05
CA ILE A 85 13.34 7.24 -2.42
C ILE A 85 12.44 8.23 -3.15
N ALA A 86 11.12 8.06 -3.05
CA ALA A 86 10.16 8.96 -3.67
C ALA A 86 10.32 10.39 -3.15
N TRP A 87 10.52 10.57 -1.84
CA TRP A 87 10.82 11.87 -1.26
C TRP A 87 12.10 12.48 -1.86
N ALA A 88 13.20 11.73 -1.90
CA ALA A 88 14.47 12.22 -2.44
C ALA A 88 14.37 12.60 -3.92
N VAL A 89 13.64 11.81 -4.72
CA VAL A 89 13.41 12.10 -6.14
C VAL A 89 12.60 13.38 -6.32
N VAL A 90 11.52 13.56 -5.53
CA VAL A 90 10.70 14.77 -5.59
C VAL A 90 11.48 15.99 -5.13
N ASP A 91 12.26 15.87 -4.06
CA ASP A 91 13.11 16.94 -3.55
C ASP A 91 14.13 17.38 -4.61
N ILE A 92 14.85 16.44 -5.24
CA ILE A 92 15.78 16.75 -6.35
C ILE A 92 15.05 17.39 -7.53
N ALA A 93 13.87 16.89 -7.89
CA ALA A 93 13.08 17.44 -8.98
C ALA A 93 12.67 18.90 -8.72
N MET A 94 12.22 19.21 -7.50
CA MET A 94 11.87 20.58 -7.10
C MET A 94 13.07 21.52 -7.16
N HIS A 95 14.24 21.08 -6.69
CA HIS A 95 15.48 21.86 -6.79
C HIS A 95 15.96 22.11 -8.23
N ARG A 96 15.47 21.33 -9.20
CA ARG A 96 15.77 21.48 -10.64
C ARG A 96 14.68 22.21 -11.43
N GLY A 97 13.71 22.82 -10.74
CA GLY A 97 12.59 23.52 -11.39
C GLY A 97 11.48 22.61 -11.89
N GLY A 98 11.41 21.38 -11.40
CA GLY A 98 10.31 20.45 -11.67
C GLY A 98 9.00 20.84 -10.95
N GLY A 99 7.89 20.26 -11.40
CA GLY A 99 6.57 20.48 -10.79
C GLY A 99 6.35 19.66 -9.50
N PRO A 100 5.34 20.03 -8.69
CA PRO A 100 4.97 19.27 -7.51
C PRO A 100 4.39 17.90 -7.89
N VAL A 101 4.82 16.86 -7.18
CA VAL A 101 4.30 15.49 -7.32
C VAL A 101 3.47 15.14 -6.09
N ASP A 102 2.29 14.58 -6.28
CA ASP A 102 1.47 14.09 -5.17
C ASP A 102 1.99 12.72 -4.68
N PRO A 103 2.56 12.61 -3.46
CA PRO A 103 3.04 11.35 -2.91
C PRO A 103 1.94 10.30 -2.76
N SER A 104 0.69 10.72 -2.57
CA SER A 104 -0.44 9.81 -2.40
C SER A 104 -0.69 8.98 -3.65
N LEU A 105 -0.59 9.59 -4.84
CA LEU A 105 -0.78 8.88 -6.10
C LEU A 105 0.32 7.81 -6.32
N VAL A 106 1.57 8.17 -6.07
CA VAL A 106 2.72 7.25 -6.23
C VAL A 106 2.60 6.08 -5.24
N ALA A 107 2.24 6.37 -3.99
CA ALA A 107 2.00 5.35 -2.97
C ALA A 107 0.89 4.38 -3.36
N ILE A 108 -0.22 4.87 -3.92
CA ILE A 108 -1.34 4.03 -4.38
C ILE A 108 -0.90 3.10 -5.51
N ILE A 109 -0.18 3.62 -6.50
CA ILE A 109 0.35 2.81 -7.62
C ILE A 109 1.27 1.71 -7.07
N MET A 110 2.19 2.07 -6.18
CA MET A 110 3.12 1.11 -5.58
C MET A 110 2.39 0.06 -4.75
N ALA A 111 1.38 0.45 -3.97
CA ALA A 111 0.56 -0.45 -3.19
C ALA A 111 -0.17 -1.48 -4.07
N TYR A 112 -0.68 -1.07 -5.24
CA TYR A 112 -1.31 -2.00 -6.18
C TYR A 112 -0.29 -2.96 -6.82
N ILE A 113 0.88 -2.46 -7.21
CA ILE A 113 1.95 -3.31 -7.76
C ILE A 113 2.33 -4.37 -6.73
N LEU A 114 2.56 -3.98 -5.48
CA LEU A 114 2.88 -4.91 -4.41
C LEU A 114 1.73 -5.86 -4.09
N ALA A 115 0.49 -5.39 -4.13
CA ALA A 115 -0.65 -6.25 -3.88
C ALA A 115 -0.80 -7.34 -4.96
N ILE A 116 -0.60 -6.98 -6.23
CA ILE A 116 -0.63 -7.94 -7.36
C ILE A 116 0.52 -8.93 -7.23
N TRP A 117 1.75 -8.43 -6.97
CA TRP A 117 2.92 -9.26 -6.78
C TRP A 117 2.75 -10.26 -5.62
N SER A 118 2.19 -9.78 -4.50
CA SER A 118 1.91 -10.61 -3.33
C SER A 118 0.78 -11.61 -3.54
N GLY A 119 -0.19 -11.30 -4.41
CA GLY A 119 -1.21 -12.25 -4.83
C GLY A 119 -0.74 -13.33 -5.81
N GLN A 120 0.38 -13.11 -6.53
CA GLN A 120 0.89 -14.03 -7.56
C GLN A 120 1.86 -15.10 -7.03
N HIS A 121 2.60 -14.81 -5.95
CA HIS A 121 3.55 -15.76 -5.36
C HIS A 121 2.96 -16.42 -4.11
N PRO A 122 2.50 -17.69 -4.17
CA PRO A 122 1.99 -18.44 -3.01
C PRO A 122 3.08 -18.84 -2.02
#